data_AF-A0A955X1V9-F1
#
_entry.id   AF-A0A955X1V9-F1
#
_cell.length_a   1.000
_cell.length_b   1.000
_cell.length_c   1.000
_cell.angle_alpha   90.00
_cell.angle_beta   90.00
_cell.angle_gamma   90.00
#
_symmetry.space_group_name_H-M   'P 1'
#
loop_
_entity.id
_entity.type
_entity.pdbx_description
1 polymer ?
#
loop_
_entity_poly.entity_id
_entity_poly.type
_entity_poly.pdbx_seq_one_letter_code
_entity_poly.pdbx_strand_id
1 'polypeptide(L)'
;MREPTAWPTVDLGQRFVAGVIDLAVLAAVGVVIALGPLWLGGLSLPMVGATAAILVVNVLPLAAFRATLGMRLMGLEVVHGDGRAADLSELLFREMVGRGLLGAAFLATLVVGGAGMLSGSMGMFSFAHLGLLGLLSMLVLMLGVASHILIPASKSRRGLHDLMGGTWVVPRGVVQDPRDDASLDEEAKAVLGATGGKRWPKVVAAQVIIAALAVAVPYGLSRRGPDSSDYRARAKAKQAKARFLKAPADRRLAASYVAWARRAGEDEDAINAIWAQHRAARSTQVETQEAAIRAALEADPKDWDRTATLVQLLEEQDRLTEARVAFETWANAEDTVTARVSLGIWLYERGFAEDARDVLQDAQADGADDAELHAYLGWAQQELGDKQAALQSLRTALARDPELEEVQDDVQALAQELEPPP
;
A
#
# COMPACT_ATOMS: atom_id res chain seq x y z
N MET A 1 45.74 -31.88 30.92
CA MET A 1 44.60 -32.55 31.58
C MET A 1 44.50 -33.93 30.95
N ARG A 2 44.53 -35.01 31.75
CA ARG A 2 44.46 -36.39 31.23
C ARG A 2 43.06 -36.60 30.63
N GLU A 3 42.95 -37.13 29.41
CA GLU A 3 41.68 -37.65 28.91
C GLU A 3 41.13 -38.63 29.96
N PRO A 4 39.86 -38.53 30.40
CA PRO A 4 39.28 -39.55 31.24
C PRO A 4 39.24 -40.84 30.42
N THR A 5 40.11 -41.79 30.79
CA THR A 5 40.43 -42.97 30.01
C THR A 5 39.35 -44.05 30.00
N ALA A 6 38.16 -43.84 30.56
CA ALA A 6 37.21 -44.94 30.69
C ALA A 6 35.73 -44.51 30.81
N TRP A 7 35.20 -43.75 29.86
CA TRP A 7 33.76 -43.84 29.66
C TRP A 7 33.43 -45.23 29.09
N PRO A 8 32.40 -45.93 29.61
CA PRO A 8 32.02 -47.25 29.11
C PRO A 8 31.65 -47.16 27.63
N THR A 9 32.19 -48.09 26.83
CA THR A 9 31.92 -48.14 25.40
C THR A 9 30.50 -48.65 25.14
N VAL A 10 29.86 -48.04 24.15
CA VAL A 10 28.49 -48.39 23.74
C VAL A 10 28.53 -49.44 22.63
N ASP A 11 27.54 -50.32 22.60
CA ASP A 11 27.35 -51.26 21.50
C ASP A 11 27.13 -50.53 20.17
N LEU A 12 27.87 -50.95 19.15
CA LEU A 12 27.82 -50.31 17.82
C LEU A 12 26.45 -50.48 17.16
N GLY A 13 25.78 -51.61 17.39
CA GLY A 13 24.44 -51.88 16.89
C GLY A 13 23.42 -50.93 17.52
N GLN A 14 23.43 -50.78 18.84
CA GLN A 14 22.57 -49.83 19.55
C GLN A 14 22.74 -48.41 19.04
N ARG A 15 23.99 -47.98 18.86
CA ARG A 15 24.30 -46.64 18.38
C ARG A 15 23.88 -46.42 16.92
N PHE A 16 24.03 -47.45 16.08
CA PHE A 16 23.56 -47.41 14.69
C PHE A 16 22.03 -47.28 14.62
N VAL A 17 21.30 -48.11 15.37
CA VAL A 17 19.83 -48.09 15.43
C VAL A 17 19.32 -46.74 15.93
N ALA A 18 19.93 -46.17 16.98
CA ALA A 18 19.60 -44.83 17.45
C ALA A 18 19.75 -43.77 16.36
N GLY A 19 20.86 -43.82 15.60
CA GLY A 19 21.10 -42.91 14.49
C GLY A 19 20.09 -43.04 13.34
N VAL A 20 19.66 -44.26 13.01
CA VAL A 20 18.64 -44.51 11.98
C VAL A 20 17.29 -43.93 12.39
N ILE A 21 16.89 -44.12 13.65
CA ILE A 21 15.64 -43.54 14.19
C ILE A 21 15.68 -42.01 14.11
N ASP A 22 16.78 -41.40 14.58
CA ASP A 22 16.92 -39.95 14.54
C ASP A 22 16.89 -39.39 13.11
N LEU A 23 17.52 -40.09 12.15
CA LEU A 23 17.50 -39.71 10.74
C LEU A 23 16.09 -39.78 10.15
N ALA A 24 15.33 -40.83 10.47
CA ALA A 24 13.95 -40.99 9.99
C ALA A 24 13.04 -39.88 10.53
N VAL A 25 13.15 -39.57 11.84
CA VAL A 25 12.40 -38.48 12.47
C VAL A 25 12.80 -37.13 11.88
N LEU A 26 14.10 -36.89 11.69
CA LEU A 26 14.61 -35.67 11.08
C LEU A 26 14.09 -35.51 9.65
N ALA A 27 14.08 -36.57 8.84
CA ALA A 27 13.56 -36.53 7.49
C ALA A 27 12.06 -36.20 7.46
N ALA A 28 11.26 -36.85 8.31
CA ALA A 28 9.81 -36.62 8.40
C ALA A 28 9.49 -35.18 8.83
N VAL A 29 10.10 -34.70 9.93
CA VAL A 29 9.91 -33.33 10.43
C VAL A 29 10.47 -32.31 9.44
N GLY A 30 11.61 -32.61 8.82
CA GLY A 30 12.25 -31.79 7.79
C GLY A 30 11.34 -31.54 6.60
N VAL A 31 10.70 -32.57 6.06
CA VAL A 31 9.72 -32.44 4.97
C VAL A 31 8.55 -31.55 5.37
N VAL A 32 7.98 -31.77 6.56
CA VAL A 32 6.86 -30.97 7.07
C VAL A 32 7.21 -29.50 7.21
N ILE A 33 8.37 -29.16 7.80
CA ILE A 33 8.77 -27.76 8.01
C ILE A 33 9.22 -27.12 6.68
N ALA A 34 9.97 -27.84 5.85
CA ALA A 34 10.51 -27.32 4.60
C ALA A 34 9.43 -27.10 3.52
N LEU A 35 8.44 -28.00 3.43
CA LEU A 35 7.37 -27.96 2.42
C LEU A 35 6.03 -27.47 2.96
N GLY A 36 5.88 -27.34 4.27
CA GLY A 36 4.70 -26.79 4.92
C GLY A 36 4.19 -25.49 4.29
N PRO A 37 5.05 -24.50 3.97
CA PRO A 37 4.62 -23.29 3.30
C PRO A 37 3.93 -23.53 1.94
N LEU A 38 4.32 -24.56 1.18
CA LEU A 38 3.70 -24.88 -0.12
C LEU A 38 2.27 -25.39 0.04
N TRP A 39 2.02 -26.22 1.06
CA TRP A 39 0.67 -26.70 1.36
C TRP A 39 -0.28 -25.57 1.74
N LEU A 40 0.26 -24.45 2.22
CA LEU A 40 -0.49 -23.22 2.53
C LEU A 40 -0.58 -22.25 1.34
N GLY A 41 -0.03 -22.61 0.18
CA GLY A 41 0.02 -21.76 -1.02
C GLY A 41 1.06 -20.64 -0.96
N GLY A 42 2.08 -20.77 -0.10
CA GLY A 42 3.18 -19.80 0.04
C GLY A 42 4.52 -20.28 -0.52
N LEU A 43 5.54 -19.44 -0.36
CA LEU A 43 6.92 -19.72 -0.78
C LEU A 43 7.57 -20.67 0.23
N SER A 44 8.15 -21.78 -0.22
CA SER A 44 9.07 -22.59 0.60
C SER A 44 10.50 -22.10 0.49
N LEU A 45 11.20 -22.08 1.63
CA LEU A 45 12.66 -22.01 1.69
C LEU A 45 13.18 -23.33 2.29
N PRO A 46 13.38 -24.40 1.48
CA PRO A 46 13.65 -25.74 2.00
C PRO A 46 14.88 -25.80 2.90
N MET A 47 15.88 -24.95 2.65
CA MET A 47 17.11 -24.91 3.46
C MET A 47 16.86 -24.39 4.88
N VAL A 48 15.99 -23.38 5.01
CA VAL A 48 15.58 -22.84 6.31
C VAL A 48 14.80 -23.90 7.08
N GLY A 49 13.87 -24.58 6.42
CA GLY A 49 13.08 -25.65 7.06
C GLY A 49 13.92 -26.86 7.48
N ALA A 50 14.85 -27.31 6.63
CA ALA A 50 15.74 -28.42 6.95
C ALA A 50 16.70 -28.07 8.11
N THR A 51 17.24 -26.85 8.13
CA THR A 51 18.08 -26.39 9.25
C THR A 51 17.28 -26.28 10.55
N ALA A 52 16.07 -25.73 10.49
CA ALA A 52 15.17 -25.68 11.64
C ALA A 52 14.83 -27.08 12.18
N ALA A 53 14.62 -28.06 11.29
CA ALA A 53 14.38 -29.45 11.69
C ALA A 53 15.58 -30.07 12.42
N ILE A 54 16.83 -29.79 11.99
CA ILE A 54 18.04 -30.23 12.71
C ILE A 54 18.06 -29.66 14.14
N LEU A 55 17.72 -28.38 14.29
CA LEU A 55 17.66 -27.73 15.59
C LEU A 55 16.58 -28.36 16.49
N VAL A 56 15.38 -28.57 15.93
CA VAL A 56 14.21 -29.09 16.64
C VAL A 56 14.40 -30.55 17.06
N VAL A 57 14.90 -31.40 16.16
CA VAL A 57 14.95 -32.86 16.37
C VAL A 57 16.22 -33.32 17.08
N ASN A 58 17.36 -32.68 16.81
CA ASN A 58 18.65 -33.15 17.34
C ASN A 58 19.22 -32.20 18.39
N VAL A 59 19.47 -30.93 18.02
CA VAL A 59 20.27 -30.02 18.86
C VAL A 59 19.55 -29.66 20.17
N LEU A 60 18.27 -29.28 20.11
CA LEU A 60 17.50 -28.92 21.30
C LEU A 60 17.29 -30.10 22.26
N PRO A 61 16.89 -31.31 21.80
CA PRO A 61 16.81 -32.48 22.67
C PRO A 61 18.15 -32.88 23.30
N LEU A 62 19.26 -32.79 22.55
CA LEU A 62 20.60 -33.05 23.08
C LEU A 62 20.98 -32.03 24.16
N ALA A 63 20.75 -30.74 23.92
CA ALA A 63 21.06 -29.69 24.89
C ALA A 63 20.23 -29.81 26.17
N ALA A 64 18.97 -30.21 26.05
CA ALA A 64 18.05 -30.28 27.18
C ALA A 64 18.09 -31.59 27.96
N PHE A 65 18.28 -32.71 27.27
CA PHE A 65 18.10 -34.05 27.81
C PHE A 65 19.31 -34.97 27.61
N ARG A 66 20.40 -34.45 27.02
CA ARG A 66 21.59 -35.22 26.64
C ARG A 66 21.31 -36.35 25.64
N ALA A 67 20.10 -36.46 25.12
CA ALA A 67 19.70 -37.57 24.25
C ALA A 67 18.63 -37.12 23.26
N THR A 68 18.80 -37.52 22.01
CA THR A 68 17.75 -37.48 20.97
C THR A 68 16.70 -38.57 21.23
N LEU A 69 15.65 -38.61 20.41
CA LEU A 69 14.61 -39.64 20.54
C LEU A 69 15.18 -41.05 20.35
N GLY A 70 15.97 -41.27 19.30
CA GLY A 70 16.61 -42.55 19.01
C GLY A 70 17.57 -42.98 20.12
N MET A 71 18.38 -42.03 20.64
CA MET A 71 19.25 -42.31 21.79
C MET A 71 18.45 -42.68 23.04
N ARG A 72 17.36 -41.97 23.33
CA ARG A 72 16.49 -42.29 24.48
C ARG A 72 15.91 -43.70 24.37
N LEU A 73 15.46 -44.10 23.18
CA LEU A 73 14.91 -45.43 22.92
C LEU A 73 15.96 -46.53 23.04
N MET A 74 17.21 -46.26 22.66
CA MET A 74 18.33 -47.20 22.75
C MET A 74 19.09 -47.11 24.08
N GLY A 75 18.61 -46.33 25.05
CA GLY A 75 19.25 -46.20 26.36
C GLY A 75 20.62 -45.51 26.32
N LEU A 76 20.81 -44.53 25.44
CA LEU A 76 22.05 -43.79 25.23
C LEU A 76 21.90 -42.31 25.61
N GLU A 77 23.02 -41.68 25.96
CA GLU A 77 23.13 -40.24 26.14
C GLU A 77 24.49 -39.71 25.67
N VAL A 78 24.57 -38.39 25.50
CA VAL A 78 25.73 -37.64 25.03
C VAL A 78 26.20 -36.72 26.15
N VAL A 79 27.46 -36.85 26.51
CA VAL A 79 28.10 -36.08 27.58
C VAL A 79 29.39 -35.47 27.06
N HIS A 80 29.79 -34.33 27.61
CA HIS A 80 31.11 -33.78 27.34
C HIS A 80 32.19 -34.64 28.01
N GLY A 81 33.45 -34.51 27.60
CA GLY A 81 34.56 -35.31 28.14
C GLY A 81 34.70 -35.28 29.66
N ASP A 82 34.32 -34.18 30.32
CA ASP A 82 34.33 -33.97 31.77
C ASP A 82 33.04 -34.45 32.50
N GLY A 83 32.07 -35.00 31.75
CA GLY A 83 30.78 -35.47 32.28
C GLY A 83 29.67 -34.43 32.32
N ARG A 84 29.93 -33.16 31.96
CA ARG A 84 28.86 -32.14 31.89
C ARG A 84 27.97 -32.33 30.66
N ALA A 85 26.85 -31.61 30.62
CA ALA A 85 26.04 -31.52 29.40
C ALA A 85 26.80 -30.70 28.35
N ALA A 86 26.87 -31.18 27.11
CA ALA A 86 27.52 -30.44 26.03
C ALA A 86 26.81 -29.11 25.77
N ASP A 87 27.59 -28.07 25.49
CA ASP A 87 27.06 -26.74 25.21
C ASP A 87 26.39 -26.66 23.84
N LEU A 88 25.54 -25.64 23.65
CA LEU A 88 24.81 -25.47 22.39
C LEU A 88 25.75 -25.33 21.18
N SER A 89 26.87 -24.62 21.32
CA SER A 89 27.86 -24.45 20.24
C SER A 89 28.56 -25.77 19.89
N GLU A 90 28.92 -26.57 20.89
CA GLU A 90 29.52 -27.89 20.72
C GLU A 90 28.55 -28.83 19.98
N LEU A 91 27.28 -28.80 20.38
CA LEU A 91 26.21 -29.60 19.76
C LEU A 91 25.88 -29.14 18.34
N LEU A 92 25.85 -27.83 18.08
CA LEU A 92 25.65 -27.27 16.74
C LEU A 92 26.76 -27.73 15.80
N PHE A 93 28.02 -27.62 16.22
CA PHE A 93 29.15 -28.03 15.39
C PHE A 93 29.18 -29.55 15.17
N ARG A 94 28.91 -30.33 16.22
CA ARG A 94 28.78 -31.78 16.19
C ARG A 94 27.69 -32.25 15.23
N GLU A 95 26.49 -31.68 15.28
CA GLU A 95 25.36 -32.13 14.47
C GLU A 95 25.40 -31.54 13.05
N MET A 96 25.65 -30.24 12.88
CA MET A 96 25.60 -29.58 11.58
C MET A 96 26.78 -29.95 10.68
N VAL A 97 28.00 -29.94 11.23
CA VAL A 97 29.23 -30.21 10.46
C VAL A 97 29.72 -31.63 10.71
N GLY A 98 29.88 -32.01 11.97
CA GLY A 98 30.47 -33.29 12.34
C GLY A 98 29.70 -34.51 11.84
N ARG A 99 28.36 -34.50 11.92
CA ARG A 99 27.49 -35.54 11.34
C ARG A 99 27.11 -35.28 9.89
N GLY A 100 27.54 -34.15 9.33
CA GLY A 100 27.26 -33.77 7.94
C GLY A 100 25.81 -33.34 7.66
N LEU A 101 24.99 -33.08 8.70
CA LEU A 101 23.56 -32.82 8.51
C LEU A 101 23.28 -31.53 7.74
N LEU A 102 24.12 -30.50 7.87
CA LEU A 102 23.97 -29.27 7.11
C LEU A 102 24.23 -29.51 5.61
N GLY A 103 25.25 -30.30 5.29
CA GLY A 103 25.55 -30.71 3.91
C GLY A 103 24.44 -31.58 3.32
N ALA A 104 23.94 -32.54 4.10
CA ALA A 104 22.78 -33.36 3.73
C ALA A 104 21.52 -32.51 3.49
N ALA A 105 21.24 -31.54 4.37
CA ALA A 105 20.11 -30.63 4.23
C ALA A 105 20.19 -29.84 2.92
N PHE A 106 21.34 -29.24 2.62
CA PHE A 106 21.54 -28.49 1.37
C PHE A 106 21.30 -29.38 0.14
N LEU A 107 21.92 -30.56 0.09
CA LEU A 107 21.75 -31.48 -1.04
C LEU A 107 20.30 -31.97 -1.17
N ALA A 108 19.61 -32.23 -0.06
CA ALA A 108 18.18 -32.56 -0.08
C ALA A 108 17.34 -31.41 -0.67
N THR A 109 17.70 -30.15 -0.42
CA THR A 109 17.00 -29.02 -1.07
C THR A 109 17.14 -29.00 -2.59
N LEU A 110 18.30 -29.44 -3.12
CA LEU A 110 18.52 -29.54 -4.57
C LEU A 110 17.67 -30.65 -5.17
N VAL A 111 17.56 -31.80 -4.49
CA VAL A 111 16.72 -32.92 -4.92
C VAL A 111 15.25 -32.50 -4.95
N VAL A 112 14.77 -31.87 -3.88
CA VAL A 112 13.38 -31.39 -3.79
C VAL A 112 13.09 -30.29 -4.81
N GLY A 113 14.00 -29.32 -4.97
CA GLY A 113 13.87 -28.27 -5.97
C GLY A 113 13.87 -28.81 -7.40
N GLY A 114 14.76 -29.75 -7.71
CA GLY A 114 14.80 -30.42 -9.00
C GLY A 114 13.54 -31.25 -9.29
N ALA A 115 13.02 -31.99 -8.31
CA ALA A 115 11.75 -32.71 -8.43
C ALA A 115 10.56 -31.75 -8.64
N GLY A 116 10.56 -30.60 -7.95
CA GLY A 116 9.56 -29.55 -8.14
C GLY A 116 9.61 -28.91 -9.52
N MET A 117 10.80 -28.75 -10.10
CA MET A 117 10.95 -28.28 -11.49
C MET A 117 10.42 -29.32 -12.49
N LEU A 118 10.79 -30.59 -12.33
CA LEU A 118 10.39 -31.67 -13.25
C LEU A 118 8.87 -31.93 -13.25
N SER A 119 8.23 -31.73 -12.10
CA SER A 119 6.77 -31.86 -11.95
C SER A 119 5.99 -30.60 -12.36
N GLY A 120 6.67 -29.51 -12.72
CA GLY A 120 6.05 -28.23 -13.07
C GLY A 120 5.45 -27.47 -11.88
N SER A 121 5.64 -27.94 -10.65
CA SER A 121 5.09 -27.33 -9.44
C SER A 121 5.95 -26.19 -8.87
N MET A 122 7.20 -26.03 -9.32
CA MET A 122 8.11 -24.96 -8.90
C MET A 122 8.74 -24.23 -10.11
N GLY A 123 8.27 -23.02 -10.40
CA GLY A 123 8.73 -22.24 -11.56
C GLY A 123 10.00 -21.38 -11.35
N MET A 124 10.51 -21.25 -10.13
CA MET A 124 11.64 -20.35 -9.80
C MET A 124 12.77 -21.03 -9.00
N PHE A 125 13.06 -22.31 -9.26
CA PHE A 125 14.25 -22.94 -8.66
C PHE A 125 15.47 -22.70 -9.55
N SER A 126 16.53 -22.12 -9.00
CA SER A 126 17.79 -21.86 -9.71
C SER A 126 18.91 -22.73 -9.19
N PHE A 127 19.57 -23.40 -10.13
CA PHE A 127 20.79 -24.17 -9.90
C PHE A 127 22.05 -23.30 -9.77
N ALA A 128 21.93 -21.97 -9.81
CA ALA A 128 23.08 -21.06 -9.73
C ALA A 128 23.92 -21.24 -8.44
N HIS A 129 23.35 -21.83 -7.39
CA HIS A 129 24.04 -22.11 -6.12
C HIS A 129 24.86 -23.42 -6.12
N LEU A 130 24.89 -24.19 -7.21
CA LEU A 130 25.66 -25.44 -7.36
C LEU A 130 27.18 -25.27 -7.46
N GLY A 131 27.70 -24.04 -7.42
CA GLY A 131 29.14 -23.76 -7.41
C GLY A 131 29.82 -24.18 -6.10
N LEU A 132 30.57 -23.25 -5.50
CA LEU A 132 31.37 -23.52 -4.30
C LEU A 132 30.54 -24.07 -3.11
N LEU A 133 29.30 -23.61 -2.93
CA LEU A 133 28.42 -24.07 -1.84
C LEU A 133 28.00 -25.54 -1.99
N GLY A 134 27.77 -26.01 -3.21
CA GLY A 134 27.47 -27.42 -3.49
C GLY A 134 28.66 -28.32 -3.15
N LEU A 135 29.85 -27.94 -3.61
CA LEU A 135 31.10 -28.65 -3.29
C LEU A 135 31.39 -28.68 -1.79
N LEU A 136 31.20 -27.54 -1.11
CA LEU A 136 31.36 -27.46 0.35
C LEU A 136 30.35 -28.36 1.09
N SER A 137 29.10 -28.39 0.63
CA SER A 137 28.06 -29.25 1.21
C SER A 137 28.35 -30.73 1.02
N MET A 138 28.87 -31.12 -0.15
CA MET A 138 29.35 -32.49 -0.40
C MET A 138 30.54 -32.83 0.51
N LEU A 139 31.49 -31.91 0.68
CA LEU A 139 32.62 -32.11 1.59
C LEU A 139 32.15 -32.31 3.04
N VAL A 140 31.24 -31.46 3.54
CA VAL A 140 30.67 -31.58 4.89
C VAL A 140 29.92 -32.91 5.05
N LEU A 141 29.14 -33.33 4.06
CA LEU A 141 28.47 -34.64 4.09
C LEU A 141 29.48 -35.80 4.08
N MET A 142 30.52 -35.73 3.24
CA MET A 142 31.58 -36.74 3.19
C MET A 142 32.32 -36.85 4.53
N LEU A 143 32.62 -35.73 5.19
CA LEU A 143 33.19 -35.72 6.54
C LEU A 143 32.25 -36.39 7.55
N GLY A 144 30.94 -36.15 7.46
CA GLY A 144 29.93 -36.82 8.28
C GLY A 144 29.85 -38.33 8.06
N VAL A 145 29.88 -38.77 6.79
CA VAL A 145 29.89 -40.20 6.46
C VAL A 145 31.18 -40.87 6.93
N ALA A 146 32.33 -40.26 6.64
CA ALA A 146 33.63 -40.72 7.13
C ALA A 146 33.66 -40.79 8.66
N SER A 147 33.04 -39.81 9.33
CA SER A 147 32.90 -39.80 10.78
C SER A 147 32.20 -41.06 11.32
N HIS A 148 31.23 -41.62 10.60
CA HIS A 148 30.51 -42.82 11.02
C HIS A 148 31.27 -44.11 10.66
N ILE A 149 31.94 -44.12 9.51
CA ILE A 149 32.76 -45.27 9.06
C ILE A 149 33.97 -45.51 9.98
N LEU A 150 34.55 -44.47 10.56
CA LEU A 150 35.74 -44.58 11.40
C LEU A 150 35.46 -45.01 12.85
N ILE A 151 34.20 -45.01 13.30
CA ILE A 151 33.82 -45.37 14.68
C ILE A 151 34.29 -46.78 15.09
N PRO A 152 34.12 -47.83 14.26
CA PRO A 152 34.55 -49.18 14.61
C PRO A 152 36.07 -49.32 14.73
N ALA A 153 36.84 -48.49 14.03
CA ALA A 153 38.30 -48.48 14.10
C ALA A 153 38.85 -47.64 15.27
N SER A 154 38.02 -46.76 15.84
CA SER A 154 38.39 -45.89 16.95
C SER A 154 38.39 -46.64 18.29
N LYS A 155 39.52 -46.58 19.02
CA LYS A 155 39.66 -47.19 20.36
C LYS A 155 38.66 -46.62 21.37
N SER A 156 38.36 -45.33 21.28
CA SER A 156 37.38 -44.66 22.14
C SER A 156 35.94 -44.81 21.63
N ARG A 157 35.72 -45.54 20.53
CA ARG A 157 34.44 -45.61 19.81
C ARG A 157 33.87 -44.22 19.49
N ARG A 158 34.71 -43.19 19.35
CA ARG A 158 34.29 -41.82 18.99
C ARG A 158 34.37 -41.61 17.48
N GLY A 159 33.34 -41.00 16.93
CA GLY A 159 33.38 -40.48 15.56
C GLY A 159 34.04 -39.10 15.52
N LEU A 160 34.40 -38.62 14.34
CA LEU A 160 34.83 -37.24 14.12
C LEU A 160 33.81 -36.22 14.69
N HIS A 161 32.50 -36.47 14.57
CA HIS A 161 31.47 -35.62 15.20
C HIS A 161 31.61 -35.52 16.72
N ASP A 162 31.95 -36.61 17.40
CA ASP A 162 32.17 -36.61 18.84
C ASP A 162 33.49 -35.93 19.22
N LEU A 163 34.51 -36.06 18.37
CA LEU A 163 35.79 -35.36 18.54
C LEU A 163 35.60 -33.84 18.38
N MET A 164 34.87 -33.41 17.35
CA MET A 164 34.57 -32.01 17.07
C MET A 164 33.74 -31.35 18.18
N GLY A 165 32.80 -32.08 18.78
CA GLY A 165 32.02 -31.59 19.91
C GLY A 165 32.67 -31.79 21.27
N GLY A 166 33.84 -32.46 21.37
CA GLY A 166 34.41 -32.86 22.66
C GLY A 166 33.51 -33.82 23.46
N THR A 167 32.59 -34.51 22.79
CA THR A 167 31.54 -35.33 23.41
C THR A 167 31.83 -36.82 23.34
N TRP A 168 31.09 -37.58 24.12
CA TRP A 168 31.09 -39.03 24.20
C TRP A 168 29.65 -39.53 24.21
N VAL A 169 29.40 -40.63 23.51
CA VAL A 169 28.14 -41.37 23.60
C VAL A 169 28.33 -42.46 24.64
N VAL A 170 27.52 -42.43 25.69
CA VAL A 170 27.60 -43.36 26.83
C VAL A 170 26.24 -44.02 27.07
N PRO A 171 26.18 -45.19 27.72
CA PRO A 171 24.93 -45.73 28.23
C PRO A 171 24.28 -44.74 29.19
N ARG A 172 22.96 -44.60 29.10
CA ARG A 172 22.20 -43.63 29.87
C ARG A 172 22.23 -43.97 31.35
N GLY A 173 22.48 -42.96 32.19
CA GLY A 173 22.54 -43.12 33.65
C GLY A 173 23.95 -43.42 34.18
N VAL A 174 24.97 -43.42 33.32
CA VAL A 174 26.37 -43.54 33.73
C VAL A 174 26.88 -42.25 34.37
N VAL A 175 26.38 -41.10 33.94
CA VAL A 175 26.66 -39.82 34.60
C VAL A 175 25.63 -39.61 35.70
N GLN A 176 26.08 -39.63 36.96
CA GLN A 176 25.23 -39.32 38.11
C GLN A 176 24.68 -37.90 37.98
N ASP A 177 23.37 -37.75 38.16
CA ASP A 177 22.78 -36.43 38.29
C ASP A 177 23.32 -35.80 39.57
N PRO A 178 23.81 -34.55 39.56
CA PRO A 178 24.22 -33.87 40.78
C PRO A 178 23.13 -33.89 41.86
N ARG A 179 21.85 -33.98 41.48
CA ARG A 179 20.71 -34.10 42.40
C ARG A 179 20.63 -35.43 43.15
N ASP A 180 21.25 -36.48 42.62
CA ASP A 180 21.27 -37.82 43.19
C ASP A 180 22.48 -38.02 44.12
N ASP A 181 23.32 -36.98 44.30
CA ASP A 181 24.43 -36.98 45.25
C ASP A 181 23.90 -36.99 46.70
N ALA A 182 24.19 -38.08 47.42
CA ALA A 182 23.81 -38.27 48.81
C ALA A 182 24.47 -37.26 49.77
N SER A 183 25.51 -36.56 49.34
CA SER A 183 26.23 -35.55 50.14
C SER A 183 25.60 -34.16 50.09
N LEU A 184 24.66 -33.90 49.18
CA LEU A 184 23.94 -32.62 49.10
C LEU A 184 22.78 -32.58 50.09
N ASP A 185 22.61 -31.43 50.74
CA ASP A 185 21.47 -31.14 51.60
C ASP A 185 20.18 -30.90 50.79
N GLU A 186 19.03 -30.97 51.46
CA GLU A 186 17.71 -30.82 50.84
C GLU A 186 17.52 -29.43 50.19
N GLU A 187 18.23 -28.40 50.69
CA GLU A 187 18.20 -27.06 50.13
C GLU A 187 18.99 -26.97 48.80
N ALA A 188 20.19 -27.55 48.72
CA ALA A 188 20.95 -27.65 47.48
C ALA A 188 20.21 -28.53 46.44
N LYS A 189 19.59 -29.63 46.87
CA LYS A 189 18.73 -30.45 46.00
C LYS A 189 17.49 -29.68 45.52
N ALA A 190 16.88 -28.85 46.35
CA ALA A 190 15.76 -27.99 45.97
C ALA A 190 16.16 -26.90 44.95
N VAL A 191 17.34 -26.28 45.12
CA VAL A 191 17.89 -25.29 44.15
C VAL A 191 18.20 -25.95 42.80
N LEU A 192 18.81 -27.14 42.81
CA LEU A 192 19.05 -27.93 41.59
C LEU A 192 17.74 -28.46 40.97
N GLY A 193 16.74 -28.80 41.79
CA GLY A 193 15.41 -29.23 41.36
C GLY A 193 14.59 -28.12 40.71
N ALA A 194 14.66 -26.90 41.27
CA ALA A 194 14.00 -25.71 40.74
C ALA A 194 14.50 -25.32 39.34
N THR A 195 15.75 -25.66 39.01
CA THR A 195 16.36 -25.43 37.69
C THR A 195 16.16 -26.59 36.70
N GLY A 196 15.83 -27.80 37.17
CA GLY A 196 15.70 -29.02 36.37
C GLY A 196 14.27 -29.39 35.95
N GLY A 197 13.27 -29.23 36.83
CA GLY A 197 11.93 -29.83 36.67
C GLY A 197 11.01 -29.23 35.60
N LYS A 198 11.33 -28.03 35.06
CA LYS A 198 10.50 -27.30 34.08
C LYS A 198 11.16 -27.14 32.71
N ARG A 199 12.16 -27.96 32.38
CA ARG A 199 12.88 -27.86 31.10
C ARG A 199 12.05 -28.34 29.90
N TRP A 200 11.25 -29.41 30.07
CA TRP A 200 10.46 -29.98 28.98
C TRP A 200 9.47 -28.98 28.33
N PRO A 201 8.62 -28.25 29.07
CA PRO A 201 7.73 -27.27 28.46
C PRO A 201 8.47 -26.14 27.72
N LYS A 202 9.62 -25.70 28.23
CA LYS A 202 10.46 -24.67 27.59
C LYS A 202 11.06 -25.16 26.28
N VAL A 203 11.49 -26.43 26.23
CA VAL A 203 12.05 -27.05 25.02
C VAL A 203 10.97 -27.24 23.98
N VAL A 204 9.79 -27.75 24.36
CA VAL A 204 8.65 -27.88 23.45
C VAL A 204 8.22 -26.52 22.91
N ALA A 205 8.15 -25.49 23.77
CA ALA A 205 7.86 -24.13 23.31
C ALA A 205 8.91 -23.61 22.32
N ALA A 206 10.21 -23.81 22.58
CA ALA A 206 11.27 -23.42 21.66
C ALA A 206 11.19 -24.19 20.32
N GLN A 207 10.90 -25.49 20.36
CA GLN A 207 10.70 -26.30 19.15
C GLN A 207 9.53 -25.79 18.31
N VAL A 208 8.39 -25.51 18.94
CA VAL A 208 7.20 -24.94 18.27
C VAL A 208 7.50 -23.57 17.69
N ILE A 209 8.20 -22.69 18.42
CA ILE A 209 8.56 -21.35 17.94
C ILE A 209 9.47 -21.44 16.71
N ILE A 210 10.53 -22.26 16.77
CA ILE A 210 11.47 -22.41 15.65
C ILE A 210 10.77 -23.00 14.42
N ALA A 211 9.95 -24.05 14.60
CA ALA A 211 9.18 -24.63 13.52
C ALA A 211 8.16 -23.64 12.93
N ALA A 212 7.43 -22.91 13.78
CA ALA A 212 6.46 -21.90 13.36
C ALA A 212 7.14 -20.76 12.60
N LEU A 213 8.27 -20.25 13.07
CA LEU A 213 9.04 -19.20 12.37
C LEU A 213 9.57 -19.69 11.02
N ALA A 214 10.08 -20.92 10.96
CA ALA A 214 10.58 -21.52 9.72
C ALA A 214 9.48 -21.71 8.66
N VAL A 215 8.21 -21.83 9.07
CA VAL A 215 7.04 -21.89 8.16
C VAL A 215 6.48 -20.48 7.87
N ALA A 216 6.31 -19.66 8.91
CA ALA A 216 5.62 -18.37 8.85
C ALA A 216 6.44 -17.28 8.13
N VAL A 217 7.77 -17.26 8.28
CA VAL A 217 8.62 -16.25 7.61
C VAL A 217 8.59 -16.42 6.08
N PRO A 218 8.85 -17.61 5.50
CA PRO A 218 8.70 -17.83 4.06
C PRO A 218 7.26 -17.58 3.57
N TYR A 219 6.26 -18.00 4.35
CA TYR A 219 4.86 -17.73 4.05
C TYR A 219 4.54 -16.24 3.99
N GLY A 220 5.02 -15.45 4.96
CA GLY A 220 4.86 -14.01 5.01
C GLY A 220 5.55 -13.30 3.84
N LEU A 221 6.76 -13.73 3.46
CA LEU A 221 7.49 -13.19 2.31
C LEU A 221 6.77 -13.47 0.97
N SER A 222 6.00 -14.56 0.90
CA SER A 222 5.28 -14.96 -0.32
C SER A 222 3.98 -14.20 -0.57
N ARG A 223 3.34 -13.74 0.50
CA ARG A 223 2.22 -12.80 0.37
C ARG A 223 2.84 -11.46 0.06
N ARG A 224 2.76 -11.02 -1.21
CA ARG A 224 2.97 -9.61 -1.59
C ARG A 224 2.20 -8.76 -0.59
N GLY A 225 2.89 -8.13 0.36
CA GLY A 225 2.29 -7.08 1.15
C GLY A 225 1.80 -6.00 0.18
N PRO A 226 0.69 -5.30 0.48
CA PRO A 226 0.36 -4.09 -0.26
C PRO A 226 1.61 -3.23 -0.26
N ASP A 227 2.04 -2.80 -1.44
CA ASP A 227 3.31 -2.12 -1.62
C ASP A 227 3.37 -0.93 -0.65
N SER A 228 4.53 -0.62 -0.08
CA SER A 228 4.59 0.41 0.98
C SER A 228 4.10 1.80 0.52
N SER A 229 4.10 2.01 -0.80
CA SER A 229 3.46 3.09 -1.56
C SER A 229 1.94 3.07 -1.43
N ASP A 230 1.30 1.91 -1.53
CA ASP A 230 -0.16 1.73 -1.46
C ASP A 230 -0.72 2.08 -0.09
N TYR A 231 -0.02 1.71 0.99
CA TYR A 231 -0.44 2.08 2.35
C TYR A 231 -0.43 3.60 2.54
N ARG A 232 0.64 4.28 2.12
CA ARG A 232 0.74 5.74 2.20
C ARG A 232 -0.30 6.43 1.32
N ALA A 233 -0.55 5.90 0.12
CA ALA A 233 -1.58 6.41 -0.79
C ALA A 233 -2.97 6.33 -0.14
N ARG A 234 -3.34 5.18 0.45
CA ARG A 234 -4.61 5.01 1.18
C ARG A 234 -4.73 5.95 2.38
N ALA A 235 -3.66 6.11 3.17
CA ALA A 235 -3.65 7.04 4.30
C ALA A 235 -3.83 8.51 3.85
N LYS A 236 -3.16 8.90 2.76
CA LYS A 236 -3.31 10.23 2.16
C LYS A 236 -4.67 10.44 1.53
N ALA A 237 -5.25 9.44 0.88
CA ALA A 237 -6.61 9.47 0.35
C ALA A 237 -7.63 9.68 1.48
N LYS A 238 -7.48 8.98 2.62
CA LYS A 238 -8.32 9.20 3.80
C LYS A 238 -8.21 10.62 4.36
N GLN A 239 -7.00 11.18 4.42
CA GLN A 239 -6.78 12.56 4.84
C GLN A 239 -7.40 13.57 3.85
N ALA A 240 -7.23 13.36 2.55
CA ALA A 240 -7.79 14.21 1.51
C ALA A 240 -9.33 14.16 1.52
N LYS A 241 -9.92 12.97 1.70
CA LYS A 241 -11.37 12.79 1.92
C LYS A 241 -11.87 13.62 3.09
N ALA A 242 -11.20 13.53 4.23
CA ALA A 242 -11.61 14.28 5.43
C ALA A 242 -11.55 15.81 5.22
N ARG A 243 -10.61 16.31 4.41
CA ARG A 243 -10.54 17.73 4.04
C ARG A 243 -11.66 18.11 3.09
N PHE A 244 -11.88 17.31 2.04
CA PHE A 244 -12.96 17.51 1.08
C PHE A 244 -14.34 17.54 1.75
N LEU A 245 -14.61 16.63 2.69
CA LEU A 245 -15.89 16.59 3.42
C LEU A 245 -16.17 17.85 4.26
N LYS A 246 -15.15 18.65 4.62
CA LYS A 246 -15.34 19.93 5.32
C LYS A 246 -15.76 21.07 4.39
N ALA A 247 -15.37 21.01 3.13
CA ALA A 247 -15.66 22.03 2.12
C ALA A 247 -15.88 21.34 0.77
N PRO A 248 -17.02 20.65 0.58
CA PRO A 248 -17.24 19.82 -0.61
C PRO A 248 -17.40 20.66 -1.89
N ALA A 249 -17.76 21.93 -1.77
CA ALA A 249 -17.83 22.86 -2.92
C ALA A 249 -16.44 23.36 -3.38
N ASP A 250 -15.34 23.06 -2.68
CA ASP A 250 -13.99 23.46 -3.10
C ASP A 250 -13.42 22.47 -4.14
N ARG A 251 -13.24 22.95 -5.37
CA ARG A 251 -12.71 22.18 -6.50
C ARG A 251 -11.28 21.66 -6.27
N ARG A 252 -10.43 22.42 -5.56
CA ARG A 252 -9.04 22.01 -5.27
C ARG A 252 -9.02 20.83 -4.32
N LEU A 253 -9.87 20.84 -3.30
CA LEU A 253 -9.97 19.73 -2.35
C LEU A 253 -10.52 18.48 -3.04
N ALA A 254 -11.56 18.61 -3.88
CA ALA A 254 -12.08 17.51 -4.70
C ALA A 254 -10.99 16.91 -5.60
N ALA A 255 -10.26 17.74 -6.35
CA ALA A 255 -9.16 17.30 -7.22
C ALA A 255 -8.05 16.59 -6.44
N SER A 256 -7.68 17.12 -5.26
CA SER A 256 -6.65 16.50 -4.42
C SER A 256 -7.09 15.13 -3.90
N TYR A 257 -8.36 14.97 -3.55
CA TYR A 257 -8.91 13.70 -3.10
C TYR A 257 -8.93 12.68 -4.23
N VAL A 258 -9.40 13.06 -5.42
CA VAL A 258 -9.37 12.22 -6.63
C VAL A 258 -7.96 11.74 -6.97
N ALA A 259 -6.96 12.64 -6.92
CA ALA A 259 -5.57 12.27 -7.21
C ALA A 259 -5.04 11.20 -6.26
N TRP A 260 -5.36 11.27 -4.97
CA TRP A 260 -4.97 10.26 -4.00
C TRP A 260 -5.80 8.98 -4.10
N ALA A 261 -7.09 9.08 -4.42
CA ALA A 261 -7.97 7.93 -4.64
C ALA A 261 -7.50 7.08 -5.82
N ARG A 262 -7.15 7.70 -6.95
CA ARG A 262 -6.56 7.00 -8.11
C ARG A 262 -5.27 6.27 -7.75
N ARG A 263 -4.37 6.91 -7.01
CA ARG A 263 -3.13 6.28 -6.53
C ARG A 263 -3.37 5.14 -5.55
N ALA A 264 -4.48 5.17 -4.82
CA ALA A 264 -4.87 4.09 -3.90
C ALA A 264 -5.53 2.90 -4.62
N GLY A 265 -5.76 3.00 -5.94
CA GLY A 265 -6.39 1.97 -6.76
C GLY A 265 -7.91 1.95 -6.64
N GLU A 266 -8.54 3.09 -6.33
CA GLU A 266 -10.01 3.23 -6.36
C GLU A 266 -10.51 3.21 -7.82
N ASP A 267 -11.65 2.56 -8.04
CA ASP A 267 -12.27 2.43 -9.37
C ASP A 267 -12.84 3.77 -9.87
N GLU A 268 -13.02 3.91 -11.19
CA GLU A 268 -13.54 5.15 -11.79
C GLU A 268 -14.95 5.52 -11.30
N ASP A 269 -15.78 4.55 -10.89
CA ASP A 269 -17.08 4.82 -10.27
C ASP A 269 -16.93 5.58 -8.94
N ALA A 270 -15.93 5.21 -8.13
CA ALA A 270 -15.62 5.91 -6.90
C ALA A 270 -15.11 7.33 -7.18
N ILE A 271 -14.30 7.50 -8.24
CA ILE A 271 -13.83 8.81 -8.69
C ILE A 271 -15.00 9.70 -9.15
N ASN A 272 -15.92 9.14 -9.92
CA ASN A 272 -17.12 9.82 -10.40
C ASN A 272 -18.03 10.25 -9.24
N ALA A 273 -18.15 9.43 -8.20
CA ALA A 273 -18.91 9.77 -7.01
C ALA A 273 -18.33 10.99 -6.26
N ILE A 274 -17.01 11.15 -6.23
CA ILE A 274 -16.36 12.33 -5.61
C ILE A 274 -16.74 13.60 -6.38
N TRP A 275 -16.67 13.57 -7.72
CA TRP A 275 -17.06 14.70 -8.55
C TRP A 275 -18.56 14.99 -8.49
N ALA A 276 -19.40 13.96 -8.39
CA ALA A 276 -20.84 14.13 -8.17
C ALA A 276 -21.12 14.84 -6.85
N GLN A 277 -20.45 14.46 -5.76
CA GLN A 277 -20.59 15.12 -4.46
C GLN A 277 -20.14 16.58 -4.51
N HIS A 278 -19.04 16.88 -5.20
CA HIS A 278 -18.57 18.25 -5.40
C HIS A 278 -19.60 19.10 -6.18
N ARG A 279 -20.11 18.58 -7.29
CA ARG A 279 -21.13 19.27 -8.11
C ARG A 279 -22.41 19.53 -7.32
N ALA A 280 -22.90 18.54 -6.57
CA ALA A 280 -24.07 18.71 -5.72
C ALA A 280 -23.86 19.80 -4.67
N ALA A 281 -22.72 19.78 -3.96
CA ALA A 281 -22.39 20.81 -2.98
C ALA A 281 -22.25 22.21 -3.59
N ARG A 282 -21.69 22.30 -4.79
CA ARG A 282 -21.57 23.57 -5.53
C ARG A 282 -22.94 24.09 -5.94
N SER A 283 -23.84 23.23 -6.45
CA SER A 283 -25.23 23.59 -6.79
C SER A 283 -25.94 24.21 -5.59
N THR A 284 -25.94 23.49 -4.46
CA THR A 284 -26.57 23.98 -3.22
C THR A 284 -25.96 25.30 -2.76
N GLN A 285 -24.63 25.46 -2.85
CA GLN A 285 -23.99 26.72 -2.49
C GLN A 285 -24.47 27.87 -3.40
N VAL A 286 -24.57 27.65 -4.70
CA VAL A 286 -25.06 28.67 -5.62
C VAL A 286 -26.53 29.01 -5.34
N GLU A 287 -27.38 28.01 -5.13
CA GLU A 287 -28.79 28.22 -4.77
C GLU A 287 -28.94 29.04 -3.48
N THR A 288 -28.12 28.75 -2.46
CA THR A 288 -28.12 29.54 -1.21
C THR A 288 -27.62 30.97 -1.42
N GLN A 289 -26.64 31.16 -2.31
CA GLN A 289 -26.11 32.48 -2.67
C GLN A 289 -27.17 33.29 -3.42
N GLU A 290 -27.83 32.68 -4.41
CA GLU A 290 -28.92 33.31 -5.16
C GLU A 290 -30.05 33.73 -4.23
N ALA A 291 -30.53 32.84 -3.35
CA ALA A 291 -31.60 33.14 -2.41
C ALA A 291 -31.24 34.31 -1.48
N ALA A 292 -29.99 34.36 -0.99
CA ALA A 292 -29.50 35.45 -0.16
C ALA A 292 -29.44 36.79 -0.93
N ILE A 293 -29.02 36.77 -2.19
CA ILE A 293 -29.01 37.97 -3.04
C ILE A 293 -30.43 38.46 -3.31
N ARG A 294 -31.35 37.55 -3.68
CA ARG A 294 -32.77 37.89 -3.90
C ARG A 294 -33.41 38.51 -2.66
N ALA A 295 -33.20 37.92 -1.48
CA ALA A 295 -33.72 38.49 -0.23
C ALA A 295 -33.13 39.87 0.10
N ALA A 296 -31.88 40.12 -0.26
CA ALA A 296 -31.29 41.44 -0.10
C ALA A 296 -31.86 42.47 -1.09
N LEU A 297 -32.15 42.06 -2.33
CA LEU A 297 -32.80 42.90 -3.33
C LEU A 297 -34.29 43.19 -3.01
N GLU A 298 -34.97 42.33 -2.26
CA GLU A 298 -36.30 42.64 -1.72
C GLU A 298 -36.27 43.81 -0.73
N ALA A 299 -35.16 43.96 0.01
CA ALA A 299 -34.97 45.04 0.97
C ALA A 299 -34.45 46.33 0.30
N ASP A 300 -33.60 46.19 -0.72
CA ASP A 300 -33.07 47.29 -1.51
C ASP A 300 -33.04 46.94 -3.02
N PRO A 301 -34.15 47.21 -3.73
CA PRO A 301 -34.26 46.89 -5.15
C PRO A 301 -33.33 47.69 -6.07
N LYS A 302 -32.71 48.78 -5.56
CA LYS A 302 -31.84 49.69 -6.34
C LYS A 302 -30.37 49.30 -6.27
N ASP A 303 -30.02 48.29 -5.47
CA ASP A 303 -28.63 47.83 -5.31
C ASP A 303 -28.11 47.18 -6.61
N TRP A 304 -27.37 47.98 -7.38
CA TRP A 304 -26.74 47.53 -8.62
C TRP A 304 -25.71 46.42 -8.40
N ASP A 305 -24.87 46.51 -7.36
CA ASP A 305 -23.83 45.51 -7.11
C ASP A 305 -24.44 44.11 -6.89
N ARG A 306 -25.56 44.05 -6.16
CA ARG A 306 -26.32 42.81 -5.96
C ARG A 306 -27.06 42.37 -7.20
N THR A 307 -27.64 43.29 -7.96
CA THR A 307 -28.32 42.98 -9.23
C THR A 307 -27.34 42.40 -10.25
N ALA A 308 -26.19 43.07 -10.46
CA ALA A 308 -25.13 42.61 -11.35
C ALA A 308 -24.63 41.22 -10.93
N THR A 309 -24.45 40.99 -9.63
CA THR A 309 -24.07 39.66 -9.11
C THR A 309 -25.14 38.60 -9.41
N LEU A 310 -26.43 38.93 -9.27
CA LEU A 310 -27.53 38.01 -9.57
C LEU A 310 -27.62 37.71 -11.07
N VAL A 311 -27.55 38.74 -11.92
CA VAL A 311 -27.59 38.62 -13.38
C VAL A 311 -26.44 37.74 -13.86
N GLN A 312 -25.21 38.02 -13.43
CA GLN A 312 -24.06 37.19 -13.75
C GLN A 312 -24.24 35.74 -13.29
N LEU A 313 -24.74 35.52 -12.07
CA LEU A 313 -24.97 34.18 -11.54
C LEU A 313 -26.01 33.39 -12.36
N LEU A 314 -27.05 34.07 -12.84
CA LEU A 314 -28.08 33.47 -13.68
C LEU A 314 -27.56 33.20 -15.10
N GLU A 315 -26.76 34.09 -15.67
CA GLU A 315 -26.09 33.88 -16.95
C GLU A 315 -25.12 32.70 -16.91
N GLU A 316 -24.33 32.55 -15.84
CA GLU A 316 -23.44 31.39 -15.63
C GLU A 316 -24.20 30.05 -15.53
N GLN A 317 -25.51 30.09 -15.32
CA GLN A 317 -26.41 28.94 -15.27
C GLN A 317 -27.29 28.79 -16.53
N ASP A 318 -27.03 29.56 -17.58
CA ASP A 318 -27.85 29.62 -18.80
C ASP A 318 -29.32 30.02 -18.55
N ARG A 319 -29.62 30.69 -17.43
CA ARG A 319 -30.96 31.16 -17.03
C ARG A 319 -31.21 32.60 -17.51
N LEU A 320 -31.00 32.83 -18.80
CA LEU A 320 -31.01 34.17 -19.40
C LEU A 320 -32.36 34.92 -19.24
N THR A 321 -33.48 34.20 -19.27
CA THR A 321 -34.82 34.79 -19.04
C THR A 321 -34.96 35.35 -17.63
N GLU A 322 -34.41 34.67 -16.63
CA GLU A 322 -34.46 35.18 -15.24
C GLU A 322 -33.45 36.31 -15.03
N ALA A 323 -32.30 36.25 -15.70
CA ALA A 323 -31.32 37.35 -15.70
C ALA A 323 -31.95 38.65 -16.23
N ARG A 324 -32.70 38.53 -17.34
CA ARG A 324 -33.47 39.65 -17.92
C ARG A 324 -34.45 40.24 -16.91
N VAL A 325 -35.28 39.40 -16.28
CA VAL A 325 -36.26 39.88 -15.28
C VAL A 325 -35.57 40.58 -14.11
N ALA A 326 -34.42 40.08 -13.65
CA ALA A 326 -33.65 40.71 -12.58
C ALA A 326 -33.15 42.11 -13.00
N PHE A 327 -32.60 42.24 -14.21
CA PHE A 327 -32.11 43.50 -14.75
C PHE A 327 -33.25 44.52 -14.98
N GLU A 328 -34.37 44.07 -15.56
CA GLU A 328 -35.59 44.87 -15.74
C GLU A 328 -36.14 45.35 -14.39
N THR A 329 -36.15 44.49 -13.38
CA THR A 329 -36.61 44.85 -12.03
C THR A 329 -35.77 45.96 -11.43
N TRP A 330 -34.44 45.87 -11.55
CA TRP A 330 -33.53 46.92 -11.10
C TRP A 330 -33.73 48.22 -11.88
N ALA A 331 -33.78 48.17 -13.22
CA ALA A 331 -33.93 49.36 -14.06
C ALA A 331 -35.25 50.09 -13.77
N ASN A 332 -36.33 49.35 -13.58
CA ASN A 332 -37.64 49.89 -13.20
C ASN A 332 -37.65 50.45 -11.78
N ALA A 333 -36.93 49.83 -10.84
CA ALA A 333 -36.82 50.34 -9.48
C ALA A 333 -36.00 51.63 -9.43
N GLU A 334 -34.85 51.65 -10.10
CA GLU A 334 -33.97 52.81 -10.17
C GLU A 334 -34.69 54.01 -10.80
N ASP A 335 -35.49 53.75 -11.84
CA ASP A 335 -36.33 54.72 -12.57
C ASP A 335 -35.51 55.92 -13.06
N THR A 336 -34.38 55.62 -13.71
CA THR A 336 -33.55 56.61 -14.37
C THR A 336 -33.38 56.26 -15.83
N VAL A 337 -33.21 57.30 -16.65
CA VAL A 337 -32.91 57.15 -18.07
C VAL A 337 -31.63 56.33 -18.27
N THR A 338 -30.58 56.58 -17.47
CA THR A 338 -29.32 55.83 -17.50
C THR A 338 -29.52 54.34 -17.24
N ALA A 339 -30.36 53.95 -16.26
CA ALA A 339 -30.65 52.55 -15.99
C ALA A 339 -31.37 51.86 -17.15
N ARG A 340 -32.28 52.58 -17.85
CA ARG A 340 -32.92 52.10 -19.09
C ARG A 340 -31.90 51.92 -20.22
N VAL A 341 -30.97 52.85 -20.39
CA VAL A 341 -29.87 52.70 -21.37
C VAL A 341 -29.05 51.44 -21.07
N SER A 342 -28.63 51.23 -19.83
CA SER A 342 -27.88 50.03 -19.43
C SER A 342 -28.65 48.73 -19.69
N LEU A 343 -29.98 48.73 -19.46
CA LEU A 343 -30.84 47.58 -19.79
C LEU A 343 -30.88 47.34 -21.31
N GLY A 344 -31.06 48.39 -22.12
CA GLY A 344 -31.08 48.28 -23.58
C GLY A 344 -29.77 47.74 -24.15
N ILE A 345 -28.63 48.21 -23.63
CA ILE A 345 -27.29 47.71 -23.97
C ILE A 345 -27.19 46.21 -23.64
N TRP A 346 -27.51 45.83 -22.39
CA TRP A 346 -27.45 44.44 -21.95
C TRP A 346 -28.36 43.52 -22.80
N LEU A 347 -29.57 44.00 -23.16
CA LEU A 347 -30.50 43.26 -24.01
C LEU A 347 -29.92 42.99 -25.39
N TYR A 348 -29.30 43.99 -26.04
CA TYR A 348 -28.65 43.82 -27.33
C TYR A 348 -27.51 42.81 -27.26
N GLU A 349 -26.61 42.93 -26.27
CA GLU A 349 -25.48 42.02 -26.09
C GLU A 349 -25.88 40.55 -25.84
N ARG A 350 -27.14 40.31 -25.47
CA ARG A 350 -27.70 38.98 -25.25
C ARG A 350 -28.65 38.54 -26.37
N GLY A 351 -28.72 39.30 -27.48
CA GLY A 351 -29.46 38.96 -28.69
C GLY A 351 -30.96 39.31 -28.66
N PHE A 352 -31.39 40.13 -27.70
CA PHE A 352 -32.77 40.63 -27.63
C PHE A 352 -32.90 41.96 -28.38
N ALA A 353 -32.55 41.96 -29.68
CA ALA A 353 -32.46 43.19 -30.48
C ALA A 353 -33.78 43.99 -30.56
N GLU A 354 -34.93 43.31 -30.63
CA GLU A 354 -36.24 43.98 -30.65
C GLU A 354 -36.54 44.71 -29.33
N ASP A 355 -36.34 44.03 -28.19
CA ASP A 355 -36.53 44.63 -26.87
C ASP A 355 -35.50 45.76 -26.61
N ALA A 356 -34.24 45.55 -27.05
CA ALA A 356 -33.19 46.57 -26.94
C ALA A 356 -33.56 47.84 -27.70
N ARG A 357 -34.05 47.73 -28.94
CA ARG A 357 -34.54 48.88 -29.73
C ARG A 357 -35.61 49.63 -28.95
N ASP A 358 -36.64 48.94 -28.48
CA ASP A 358 -37.78 49.57 -27.82
C ASP A 358 -37.36 50.30 -26.53
N VAL A 359 -36.56 49.64 -25.68
CA VAL A 359 -36.07 50.24 -24.42
C VAL A 359 -35.15 51.45 -24.68
N LEU A 360 -34.27 51.37 -25.68
CA LEU A 360 -33.37 52.48 -26.04
C LEU A 360 -34.13 53.65 -26.67
N GLN A 361 -35.17 53.40 -27.48
CA GLN A 361 -36.03 54.43 -28.04
C GLN A 361 -36.83 55.15 -26.96
N ASP A 362 -37.37 54.41 -25.99
CA ASP A 362 -38.07 55.01 -24.85
C ASP A 362 -37.11 55.86 -23.99
N ALA A 363 -35.90 55.36 -23.73
CA ALA A 363 -34.87 56.13 -23.03
C ALA A 363 -34.49 57.42 -23.79
N GLN A 364 -34.35 57.34 -25.12
CA GLN A 364 -34.08 58.48 -25.99
C GLN A 364 -35.22 59.52 -25.94
N ALA A 365 -36.48 59.07 -26.00
CA ALA A 365 -37.65 59.94 -25.91
C ALA A 365 -37.74 60.69 -24.57
N ASP A 366 -37.26 60.07 -23.50
CA ASP A 366 -37.16 60.65 -22.16
C ASP A 366 -35.90 61.49 -21.93
N GLY A 367 -35.08 61.69 -22.97
CA GLY A 367 -33.95 62.62 -22.97
C GLY A 367 -32.57 61.97 -22.81
N ALA A 368 -32.45 60.64 -22.95
CA ALA A 368 -31.13 60.01 -23.09
C ALA A 368 -30.43 60.51 -24.34
N ASP A 369 -29.17 60.90 -24.23
CA ASP A 369 -28.43 61.49 -25.33
C ASP A 369 -26.91 61.32 -25.17
N ASP A 370 -26.48 60.06 -25.07
CA ASP A 370 -25.07 59.66 -25.07
C ASP A 370 -24.71 58.82 -26.31
N ALA A 371 -23.41 58.70 -26.59
CA ALA A 371 -22.93 58.01 -27.79
C ALA A 371 -23.26 56.51 -27.77
N GLU A 372 -23.17 55.85 -26.60
CA GLU A 372 -23.45 54.43 -26.45
C GLU A 372 -24.90 54.09 -26.79
N LEU A 373 -25.87 54.85 -26.27
CA LEU A 373 -27.29 54.67 -26.59
C LEU A 373 -27.52 54.69 -28.11
N HIS A 374 -26.99 55.69 -28.81
CA HIS A 374 -27.17 55.82 -30.25
C HIS A 374 -26.46 54.71 -31.02
N ALA A 375 -25.30 54.23 -30.54
CA ALA A 375 -24.57 53.12 -31.13
C ALA A 375 -25.38 51.81 -31.02
N TYR A 376 -25.78 51.44 -29.79
CA TYR A 376 -26.54 50.22 -29.54
C TYR A 376 -27.94 50.24 -30.16
N LEU A 377 -28.60 51.41 -30.24
CA LEU A 377 -29.86 51.55 -30.96
C LEU A 377 -29.67 51.32 -32.47
N GLY A 378 -28.58 51.87 -33.03
CA GLY A 378 -28.24 51.68 -34.44
C GLY A 378 -27.93 50.23 -34.77
N TRP A 379 -27.15 49.55 -33.93
CA TRP A 379 -26.85 48.14 -34.09
C TRP A 379 -28.08 47.25 -33.96
N ALA A 380 -28.94 47.49 -32.97
CA ALA A 380 -30.20 46.78 -32.82
C ALA A 380 -31.12 46.97 -34.04
N GLN A 381 -31.22 48.19 -34.58
CA GLN A 381 -31.99 48.47 -35.80
C GLN A 381 -31.41 47.76 -37.03
N GLN A 382 -30.08 47.70 -37.15
CA GLN A 382 -29.40 47.02 -38.25
C GLN A 382 -29.67 45.52 -38.23
N GLU A 383 -29.61 44.89 -37.05
CA GLU A 383 -29.93 43.47 -36.87
C GLU A 383 -31.39 43.15 -37.21
N LEU A 384 -32.31 44.08 -36.91
CA LEU A 384 -33.73 43.99 -37.28
C LEU A 384 -34.01 44.34 -38.75
N GLY A 385 -32.99 44.76 -39.51
CA GLY A 385 -33.08 45.06 -40.94
C GLY A 385 -33.51 46.48 -41.28
N ASP A 386 -33.71 47.37 -40.30
CA ASP A 386 -34.00 48.79 -40.54
C ASP A 386 -32.70 49.58 -40.77
N LYS A 387 -32.08 49.31 -41.91
CA LYS A 387 -30.77 49.87 -42.29
C LYS A 387 -30.76 51.40 -42.36
N GLN A 388 -31.88 52.02 -42.72
CA GLN A 388 -31.96 53.48 -42.79
C GLN A 388 -31.99 54.11 -41.41
N ALA A 389 -32.78 53.56 -40.48
CA ALA A 389 -32.79 54.02 -39.09
C ALA A 389 -31.42 53.77 -38.43
N ALA A 390 -30.85 52.57 -38.64
CA ALA A 390 -29.54 52.21 -38.13
C ALA A 390 -28.45 53.22 -38.54
N LEU A 391 -28.38 53.56 -39.83
CA LEU A 391 -27.40 54.53 -40.33
C LEU A 391 -27.57 55.91 -39.69
N GLN A 392 -28.80 56.33 -39.39
CA GLN A 392 -29.03 57.60 -38.69
C GLN A 392 -28.54 57.54 -37.25
N SER A 393 -28.93 56.51 -36.50
CA SER A 393 -28.53 56.32 -35.10
C SER A 393 -27.01 56.21 -34.95
N LEU A 394 -26.34 55.40 -35.77
CA LEU A 394 -24.87 55.26 -35.74
C LEU A 394 -24.14 56.56 -36.11
N ARG A 395 -24.67 57.37 -37.04
CA ARG A 395 -24.13 58.71 -37.33
C ARG A 395 -24.30 59.66 -36.14
N THR A 396 -25.40 59.56 -35.41
CA THR A 396 -25.60 60.35 -34.19
C THR A 396 -24.62 59.92 -33.11
N ALA A 397 -24.33 58.62 -32.96
CA ALA A 397 -23.30 58.12 -32.05
C ALA A 397 -21.92 58.74 -32.36
N LEU A 398 -21.47 58.72 -33.62
CA LEU A 398 -20.20 59.35 -34.05
C LEU A 398 -20.17 60.87 -33.88
N ALA A 399 -21.33 61.53 -33.99
CA ALA A 399 -21.41 62.97 -33.74
C ALA A 399 -21.20 63.30 -32.25
N ARG A 400 -21.46 62.35 -31.34
CA ARG A 400 -21.25 62.49 -29.90
C ARG A 400 -19.86 62.04 -29.48
N ASP A 401 -19.41 60.92 -30.03
CA ASP A 401 -18.06 60.41 -29.83
C ASP A 401 -17.43 60.01 -31.18
N PRO A 402 -16.60 60.90 -31.76
CA PRO A 402 -15.92 60.63 -33.02
C PRO A 402 -14.85 59.54 -32.95
N GLU A 403 -14.45 59.08 -31.76
CA GLU A 403 -13.39 58.09 -31.57
C GLU A 403 -13.90 56.63 -31.57
N LEU A 404 -15.20 56.41 -31.76
CA LEU A 404 -15.81 55.08 -31.87
C LEU A 404 -15.48 54.40 -33.21
N GLU A 405 -14.28 53.81 -33.30
CA GLU A 405 -13.78 53.14 -34.53
C GLU A 405 -14.75 52.07 -35.07
N GLU A 406 -15.33 51.25 -34.19
CA GLU A 406 -16.29 50.20 -34.57
C GLU A 406 -17.53 50.78 -35.26
N VAL A 407 -18.07 51.88 -34.72
CA VAL A 407 -19.22 52.58 -35.29
C VAL A 407 -18.85 53.25 -36.62
N GLN A 408 -17.61 53.74 -36.77
CA GLN A 408 -17.15 54.35 -38.00
C GLN A 408 -17.16 53.36 -39.17
N ASP A 409 -16.63 52.16 -38.95
CA ASP A 409 -16.61 51.10 -39.95
C ASP A 409 -18.04 50.65 -40.32
N ASP A 410 -18.92 50.51 -39.33
CA ASP A 410 -20.32 50.14 -39.56
C ASP A 410 -21.09 51.20 -40.36
N VAL A 411 -20.89 52.48 -40.04
CA VAL A 411 -21.49 53.59 -40.81
C VAL A 411 -21.01 53.58 -42.25
N GLN A 412 -19.72 53.33 -42.49
CA GLN A 412 -19.16 53.27 -43.84
C GLN A 412 -19.76 52.09 -44.62
N ALA A 413 -19.78 50.90 -44.02
CA ALA A 413 -20.33 49.69 -44.64
C ALA A 413 -21.82 49.86 -44.97
N LEU A 414 -22.61 50.34 -44.01
CA LEU A 414 -24.05 50.53 -44.17
C LEU A 414 -24.39 51.65 -45.16
N ALA A 415 -23.59 52.72 -45.21
CA ALA A 415 -23.74 53.78 -46.20
C ALA A 415 -23.49 53.27 -47.63
N GLN A 416 -22.45 52.45 -47.83
CA GLN A 416 -22.17 51.83 -49.14
C GLN A 416 -23.28 50.89 -49.58
N GLU A 417 -23.86 50.13 -48.64
CA GLU A 417 -24.95 49.21 -48.95
C GLU A 417 -26.25 49.94 -49.34
N LEU A 418 -26.48 51.12 -48.77
CA LEU A 418 -27.67 51.94 -49.04
C LEU A 418 -27.52 52.87 -50.25
N GLU A 419 -26.33 52.97 -50.85
CA GLU A 419 -26.15 53.66 -52.12
C GLU A 419 -26.91 52.91 -53.24
N PRO A 420 -27.68 53.62 -54.09
CA PRO A 420 -28.31 52.98 -55.24
C PRO A 420 -27.21 52.40 -56.15
N PRO A 421 -27.41 51.19 -56.71
CA PRO A 421 -26.43 50.64 -57.65
C PRO A 421 -26.23 51.60 -58.83
N PRO A 422 -25.01 51.66 -59.39
CA PRO A 422 -24.62 52.64 -60.40
C PRO A 422 -25.43 52.56 -61.70
#